data_AF-A0A0A7DRE0-F1
#
_entry.id   AF-A0A0A7DRE0-F1
#
_cell.length_a   1.000
_cell.length_b   1.000
_cell.length_c   1.000
_cell.angle_alpha   90.00
_cell.angle_beta   90.00
_cell.angle_gamma   90.00
#
_symmetry.space_group_name_H-M   'P 1'
#
loop_
_entity.id
_entity.type
_entity.pdbx_description
1 polymer ?
#
loop_
_entity_poly.entity_id
_entity_poly.type
_entity_poly.pdbx_seq_one_letter_code
_entity_poly.pdbx_strand_id
1 'polypeptide(L)'
;WPGLIGIGEFIEETREDYSSPTTSTFVSRMPQCRQTISALEETLDFDRDGLTKLKKAIKAIHNSGNAHVDNEMYLSRALERLGGNALSKDSEPDIGAAFFKFAVVTKELSALMKTLMQNINNIVMFPVDSLLKGDLRGVKGDLKRPFDKASKDYES
;
A
#
# COMPACT_ATOMS: atom_id res chain seq x y z
N TRP A 1 -19.49 5.12 -17.78
CA TRP A 1 -19.00 5.40 -19.14
C TRP A 1 -20.04 4.91 -20.13
N PRO A 2 -20.52 5.75 -21.05
CA PRO A 2 -21.44 5.29 -22.10
C PRO A 2 -20.78 4.13 -22.87
N GLY A 3 -21.46 2.99 -22.96
CA GLY A 3 -20.98 1.81 -23.72
C GLY A 3 -20.39 0.66 -22.91
N LEU A 4 -20.33 0.73 -21.57
CA LEU A 4 -19.96 -0.42 -20.74
C LEU A 4 -21.21 -1.16 -20.24
N ILE A 5 -21.15 -2.49 -20.21
CA ILE A 5 -22.23 -3.33 -19.69
C ILE A 5 -22.15 -3.40 -18.16
N GLY A 6 -23.27 -3.14 -17.49
CA GLY A 6 -23.35 -3.28 -16.02
C GLY A 6 -23.48 -4.73 -15.59
N ILE A 7 -23.25 -5.03 -14.30
CA ILE A 7 -23.41 -6.39 -13.76
C ILE A 7 -24.86 -6.88 -13.92
N GLY A 8 -25.85 -6.04 -13.58
CA GLY A 8 -27.26 -6.40 -13.72
C GLY A 8 -27.65 -6.67 -15.18
N GLU A 9 -27.20 -5.82 -16.09
CA GLU A 9 -27.43 -5.96 -17.53
C GLU A 9 -26.77 -7.23 -18.07
N PHE A 10 -25.52 -7.54 -17.67
CA PHE A 10 -24.86 -8.79 -18.03
C PHE A 10 -25.63 -10.02 -17.54
N ILE A 11 -26.17 -9.98 -16.31
CA ILE A 11 -26.97 -11.08 -15.75
C ILE A 11 -28.30 -11.25 -16.53
N GLU A 12 -28.96 -10.16 -16.89
CA GLU A 12 -30.20 -10.21 -17.67
C GLU A 12 -29.95 -10.79 -19.06
N GLU A 13 -28.94 -10.29 -19.77
CA GLU A 13 -28.57 -10.75 -21.12
C GLU A 13 -28.15 -12.22 -21.12
N THR A 14 -27.36 -12.67 -20.12
CA THR A 14 -26.98 -14.09 -20.00
C THR A 14 -28.16 -14.98 -19.59
N ARG A 15 -29.10 -14.48 -18.79
CA ARG A 15 -30.31 -15.22 -18.42
C ARG A 15 -31.25 -15.37 -19.60
N GLU A 16 -31.42 -14.33 -20.42
CA GLU A 16 -32.20 -14.38 -21.65
C GLU A 16 -31.57 -15.37 -22.64
N ASP A 17 -30.24 -15.31 -22.81
CA ASP A 17 -29.48 -16.26 -23.64
C ASP A 17 -29.70 -17.71 -23.24
N TYR A 18 -29.67 -17.98 -21.94
CA TYR A 18 -29.90 -19.31 -21.40
C TYR A 18 -31.35 -19.79 -21.53
N SER A 19 -32.31 -18.91 -21.25
CA SER A 19 -33.73 -19.28 -21.20
C SER A 19 -34.41 -19.33 -22.57
N SER A 20 -33.95 -18.52 -23.53
CA SER A 20 -34.52 -18.40 -24.87
C SER A 20 -33.43 -18.29 -25.95
N PRO A 21 -32.62 -19.35 -26.18
CA PRO A 21 -31.43 -19.28 -27.04
C PRO A 21 -31.71 -18.87 -28.48
N THR A 22 -32.89 -19.20 -29.02
CA THR A 22 -33.28 -18.89 -30.41
C THR A 22 -33.62 -17.42 -30.64
N THR A 23 -33.95 -16.65 -29.60
CA THR A 23 -34.32 -15.23 -29.71
C THR A 23 -33.33 -14.29 -29.04
N SER A 24 -32.35 -14.85 -28.32
CA SER A 24 -31.30 -14.12 -27.64
C SER A 24 -30.53 -13.20 -28.60
N THR A 25 -30.12 -12.04 -28.08
CA THR A 25 -29.23 -11.11 -28.77
C THR A 25 -27.87 -10.98 -28.07
N PHE A 26 -27.54 -11.88 -27.15
CA PHE A 26 -26.35 -11.78 -26.30
C PHE A 26 -25.03 -11.66 -27.08
N VAL A 27 -24.90 -12.36 -28.22
CA VAL A 27 -23.74 -12.23 -29.13
C VAL A 27 -23.49 -10.77 -29.52
N SER A 28 -24.54 -9.98 -29.75
CA SER A 28 -24.42 -8.56 -30.10
C SER A 28 -23.91 -7.69 -28.95
N ARG A 29 -24.09 -8.14 -27.70
CA ARG A 29 -23.59 -7.48 -26.48
C ARG A 29 -22.15 -7.87 -26.16
N MET A 30 -21.66 -8.99 -26.68
CA MET A 30 -20.30 -9.50 -26.42
C MET A 30 -19.17 -8.47 -26.67
N PRO A 31 -19.21 -7.60 -27.71
CA PRO A 31 -18.24 -6.51 -27.85
C PRO A 31 -18.19 -5.55 -26.65
N GLN A 32 -19.33 -5.25 -26.03
CA GLN A 32 -19.39 -4.38 -24.85
C GLN A 32 -18.88 -5.11 -23.59
N CYS A 33 -19.10 -6.44 -23.49
CA CYS A 33 -18.47 -7.26 -22.45
C CYS A 33 -16.93 -7.19 -22.56
N ARG A 34 -16.39 -7.40 -23.77
CA ARG A 34 -14.95 -7.26 -24.06
C ARG A 34 -14.42 -5.87 -23.70
N GLN A 35 -15.16 -4.81 -24.05
CA GLN A 35 -14.78 -3.44 -23.73
C GLN A 35 -14.76 -3.19 -22.23
N THR A 36 -15.78 -3.66 -21.51
CA THR A 36 -15.90 -3.52 -20.05
C THR A 36 -14.76 -4.21 -19.32
N ILE A 37 -14.43 -5.44 -19.71
CA ILE A 37 -13.32 -6.18 -19.12
C ILE A 37 -11.98 -5.51 -19.42
N SER A 38 -11.79 -4.99 -20.64
CA SER A 38 -10.57 -4.25 -20.98
C SER A 38 -10.42 -2.98 -20.14
N ALA A 39 -11.49 -2.21 -19.94
CA ALA A 39 -11.47 -1.02 -19.09
C ALA A 39 -11.20 -1.33 -17.61
N LEU A 40 -11.80 -2.42 -17.09
CA LEU A 40 -11.54 -2.89 -15.73
C LEU A 40 -10.09 -3.36 -15.56
N GLU A 41 -9.54 -4.07 -16.54
CA GLU A 41 -8.15 -4.50 -16.52
C GLU A 41 -7.16 -3.34 -16.54
N GLU A 42 -7.40 -2.32 -17.36
CA GLU A 42 -6.57 -1.10 -17.39
C GLU A 42 -6.61 -0.35 -16.06
N THR A 43 -7.80 -0.23 -15.46
CA THR A 43 -7.96 0.40 -14.14
C THR A 43 -7.21 -0.39 -13.06
N LEU A 44 -7.33 -1.72 -13.07
CA LEU A 44 -6.66 -2.60 -12.11
C LEU A 44 -5.12 -2.54 -12.25
N ASP A 45 -4.61 -2.51 -13.47
CA ASP A 45 -3.19 -2.36 -13.79
C ASP A 45 -2.64 -1.02 -13.27
N PHE A 46 -3.40 0.06 -13.48
CA PHE A 46 -3.07 1.38 -12.95
C PHE A 46 -3.02 1.41 -11.42
N ASP A 47 -4.04 0.86 -10.76
CA ASP A 47 -4.11 0.80 -9.29
C ASP A 47 -2.97 -0.04 -8.70
N ARG A 48 -2.63 -1.17 -9.33
CA ARG A 48 -1.49 -2.03 -8.93
C ARG A 48 -0.16 -1.28 -8.99
N ASP A 49 0.09 -0.52 -10.06
CA ASP A 49 1.30 0.29 -10.19
C ASP A 49 1.34 1.41 -9.14
N GLY A 50 0.23 2.13 -8.96
CA GLY A 50 0.09 3.17 -7.95
C GLY A 50 0.36 2.66 -6.52
N LEU A 51 -0.26 1.54 -6.14
CA LEU A 51 -0.06 0.91 -4.83
C LEU A 51 1.36 0.36 -4.65
N THR A 52 1.97 -0.15 -5.72
CA THR A 52 3.38 -0.60 -5.68
C THR A 52 4.33 0.56 -5.40
N LYS A 53 4.11 1.71 -6.04
CA LYS A 53 4.87 2.94 -5.78
C LYS A 53 4.64 3.46 -4.35
N LEU A 54 3.38 3.49 -3.90
CA LEU A 54 3.02 3.87 -2.54
C LEU A 54 3.75 2.99 -1.50
N LYS A 55 3.72 1.67 -1.67
CA LYS A 55 4.45 0.71 -0.83
C LYS A 55 5.95 1.02 -0.75
N LYS A 56 6.58 1.30 -1.90
CA LYS A 56 8.02 1.66 -1.94
C LYS A 56 8.29 2.94 -1.14
N ALA A 57 7.47 3.97 -1.32
CA ALA A 57 7.61 5.23 -0.59
C ALA A 57 7.44 5.05 0.93
N ILE A 58 6.40 4.33 1.37
CA ILE A 58 6.16 4.04 2.80
C ILE A 58 7.31 3.24 3.39
N LYS A 59 7.83 2.24 2.65
CA LYS A 59 8.99 1.46 3.09
C LYS A 59 10.23 2.33 3.27
N ALA A 60 10.46 3.29 2.38
CA ALA A 60 11.56 4.24 2.53
C ALA A 60 11.39 5.11 3.79
N ILE A 61 10.19 5.64 4.03
CA ILE A 61 9.86 6.44 5.23
C ILE A 61 10.08 5.63 6.50
N HIS A 62 9.58 4.40 6.56
CA HIS A 62 9.73 3.52 7.71
C HIS A 62 11.20 3.19 8.00
N ASN A 63 11.99 2.90 6.95
CA ASN A 63 13.40 2.58 7.12
C ASN A 63 14.22 3.79 7.58
N SER A 64 13.99 4.96 6.96
CA SER A 64 14.69 6.18 7.36
C SER A 64 14.29 6.63 8.76
N GLY A 65 13.03 6.48 9.14
CA GLY A 65 12.55 6.79 10.49
C GLY A 65 13.12 5.87 11.57
N ASN A 66 13.26 4.57 11.30
CA ASN A 66 13.96 3.67 12.24
C ASN A 66 15.44 4.03 12.39
N ALA A 67 16.13 4.36 11.29
CA ALA A 67 17.51 4.85 11.37
C ALA A 67 17.61 6.16 12.15
N HIS A 68 16.61 7.04 12.03
CA HIS A 68 16.53 8.27 12.83
C HIS A 68 16.38 7.99 14.33
N VAL A 69 15.50 7.06 14.70
CA VAL A 69 15.32 6.60 16.10
C VAL A 69 16.64 6.11 16.68
N ASP A 70 17.40 5.31 15.94
CA ASP A 70 18.71 4.80 16.37
C ASP A 70 19.72 5.94 16.58
N ASN A 71 19.71 6.94 15.68
CA ASN A 71 20.57 8.11 15.79
C ASN A 71 20.21 8.99 17.00
N GLU A 72 18.92 9.19 17.29
CA GLU A 72 18.47 9.90 18.49
C GLU A 72 18.91 9.18 19.77
N MET A 73 18.82 7.85 19.80
CA MET A 73 19.30 7.05 20.94
C MET A 73 20.81 7.15 21.12
N TYR A 74 21.56 7.17 20.01
CA TYR A 74 23.01 7.42 20.05
C TYR A 74 23.33 8.83 20.57
N LEU A 75 22.66 9.86 20.04
CA LEU A 75 22.81 11.24 20.49
C LEU A 75 22.54 11.38 21.99
N SER A 76 21.46 10.77 22.48
CA SER A 76 21.13 10.79 23.91
C SER A 76 22.26 10.20 24.77
N ARG A 77 22.83 9.05 24.38
CA ARG A 77 23.98 8.45 25.10
C ARG A 77 25.22 9.36 25.07
N ALA A 78 25.47 10.04 23.96
CA ALA A 78 26.56 10.99 23.85
C ALA A 78 26.36 12.19 24.79
N LEU A 79 25.14 12.71 24.87
CA LEU A 79 24.76 13.78 25.81
C LEU A 79 24.94 13.34 27.26
N GLU A 80 24.52 12.12 27.63
CA GLU A 80 24.73 11.58 28.99
C GLU A 80 26.22 11.48 29.34
N ARG A 81 27.07 11.07 28.39
CA ARG A 81 28.51 11.00 28.59
C ARG A 81 29.12 12.39 28.78
N LEU A 82 28.69 13.38 28.00
CA LEU A 82 29.13 14.77 28.15
C LEU A 82 28.68 15.34 29.50
N GLY A 83 27.42 15.09 29.89
CA GLY A 83 26.88 15.51 31.18
C GLY A 83 27.66 14.91 32.35
N GLY A 84 27.98 13.62 32.28
CA GLY A 84 28.80 12.96 33.29
C GLY A 84 30.24 13.50 33.38
N ASN A 85 30.87 13.83 32.24
CA ASN A 85 32.20 14.45 32.23
C ASN A 85 32.18 15.85 32.85
N ALA A 86 31.22 16.71 32.47
CA ALA A 86 31.12 18.07 33.00
C ALA A 86 30.91 18.08 34.53
N LEU A 87 30.13 17.11 35.05
CA LEU A 87 29.88 16.96 36.47
C LEU A 87 31.11 16.47 37.25
N SER A 88 31.89 15.54 36.68
CA SER A 88 32.95 14.82 37.39
C SER A 88 34.35 15.38 37.18
N LYS A 89 34.65 15.97 36.02
CA LYS A 89 35.99 16.45 35.65
C LYS A 89 36.09 17.96 35.70
N ASP A 90 35.09 18.63 35.15
CA ASP A 90 35.15 20.08 34.94
C ASP A 90 34.51 20.84 36.13
N SER A 91 33.85 20.12 37.04
CA SER A 91 33.12 20.67 38.19
C SER A 91 32.08 21.72 37.79
N GLU A 92 31.42 21.52 36.64
CA GLU A 92 30.39 22.39 36.07
C GLU A 92 28.99 21.74 36.20
N PRO A 93 28.37 21.79 37.40
CA PRO A 93 27.14 21.04 37.69
C PRO A 93 25.96 21.47 36.83
N ASP A 94 25.84 22.76 36.53
CA ASP A 94 24.75 23.30 35.72
C ASP A 94 24.83 22.85 34.26
N ILE A 95 26.05 22.78 33.71
CA ILE A 95 26.30 22.29 32.35
C ILE A 95 26.02 20.79 32.29
N GLY A 96 26.50 20.03 33.28
CA GLY A 96 26.19 18.61 33.41
C GLY A 96 24.69 18.33 33.45
N ALA A 97 23.95 19.09 34.27
CA ALA A 97 22.50 19.00 34.37
C ALA A 97 21.78 19.36 33.05
N ALA A 98 22.28 20.36 32.31
CA ALA A 98 21.73 20.73 31.00
C ALA A 98 21.88 19.58 29.98
N PHE A 99 23.06 18.96 29.90
CA PHE A 99 23.28 17.79 29.03
C PHE A 99 22.33 16.63 29.36
N PHE A 100 22.12 16.33 30.64
CA PHE A 100 21.16 15.29 31.04
C PHE A 100 19.73 15.66 30.66
N LYS A 101 19.30 16.92 30.82
CA LYS A 101 17.98 17.37 30.36
C LYS A 101 17.81 17.19 28.85
N PHE A 102 18.81 17.56 28.05
CA PHE A 102 18.78 17.31 26.60
C PHE A 102 18.70 15.81 26.29
N ALA A 103 19.47 14.98 26.99
CA ALA A 103 19.43 13.53 26.79
C ALA A 103 18.05 12.93 27.06
N VAL A 104 17.36 13.41 28.10
CA VAL A 104 15.99 13.00 28.43
C VAL A 104 15.02 13.42 27.31
N VAL A 105 15.06 14.68 26.89
CA VAL A 105 14.22 15.17 25.79
C VAL A 105 14.43 14.36 24.51
N THR A 106 15.69 14.06 24.15
CA THR A 106 16.00 13.23 22.98
C THR A 106 15.47 11.80 23.11
N LYS A 107 15.48 11.20 24.30
CA LYS A 107 14.89 9.88 24.55
C LYS A 107 13.38 9.87 24.39
N GLU A 108 12.70 10.90 24.90
CA GLU A 108 11.25 11.04 24.76
C GLU A 108 10.84 11.23 23.30
N LEU A 109 11.55 12.07 22.55
CA LEU A 109 11.35 12.24 21.10
C LEU A 109 11.55 10.92 20.34
N SER A 110 12.62 10.18 20.65
CA SER A 110 12.90 8.87 20.06
C SER A 110 11.80 7.85 20.32
N ALA A 111 11.21 7.84 21.53
CA ALA A 111 10.09 6.96 21.87
C ALA A 111 8.82 7.29 21.06
N LEU A 112 8.52 8.58 20.88
CA LEU A 112 7.41 9.04 20.03
C LEU A 112 7.64 8.64 18.57
N MET A 113 8.86 8.85 18.05
CA MET A 113 9.22 8.48 16.68
C MET A 113 9.12 6.97 16.45
N LYS A 114 9.58 6.15 17.42
CA LYS A 114 9.44 4.69 17.36
C LYS A 114 7.98 4.26 17.29
N THR A 115 7.12 4.89 18.08
CA THR A 115 5.67 4.63 18.06
C THR A 115 5.07 4.99 16.69
N LEU A 116 5.47 6.13 16.12
CA LEU A 116 5.06 6.52 14.77
C LEU A 116 5.51 5.49 13.72
N MET A 117 6.74 5.00 13.78
CA MET A 117 7.23 3.98 12.84
C MET A 117 6.46 2.67 12.96
N GLN A 118 6.15 2.22 14.18
CA GLN A 118 5.30 1.06 14.40
C GLN A 118 3.90 1.25 13.80
N ASN A 119 3.30 2.43 13.98
CA ASN A 119 1.99 2.74 13.41
C ASN A 119 2.03 2.78 11.87
N ILE A 120 3.05 3.38 11.26
CA ILE A 120 3.23 3.38 9.80
C ILE A 120 3.33 1.94 9.28
N ASN A 121 4.10 1.08 9.95
CA ASN A 121 4.23 -0.31 9.57
C ASN A 121 2.90 -1.07 9.65
N ASN A 122 2.19 -0.93 10.77
CA ASN A 122 1.01 -1.75 11.07
C ASN A 122 -0.26 -1.26 10.37
N ILE A 123 -0.46 0.05 10.28
CA ILE A 123 -1.70 0.66 9.76
C ILE A 123 -1.63 0.89 8.26
N VAL A 124 -0.42 1.12 7.71
CA VAL A 124 -0.27 1.48 6.29
C VAL A 124 0.52 0.42 5.53
N MET A 125 1.76 0.11 5.95
CA MET A 125 2.64 -0.76 5.17
C MET A 125 2.10 -2.19 5.07
N PHE A 126 1.66 -2.78 6.19
CA PHE A 126 1.17 -4.16 6.23
C PHE A 126 -0.12 -4.35 5.42
N PRO A 127 -1.16 -3.48 5.54
CA PRO A 127 -2.35 -3.59 4.70
C PRO A 127 -2.05 -3.43 3.21
N VAL A 128 -1.20 -2.47 2.82
CA VAL A 128 -0.83 -2.28 1.41
C VAL A 128 -0.05 -3.49 0.87
N ASP A 129 0.87 -4.06 1.66
CA ASP A 129 1.61 -5.26 1.27
C ASP A 129 0.69 -6.48 1.14
N SER A 130 -0.26 -6.64 2.08
CA SER A 130 -1.24 -7.73 2.08
C SER A 130 -2.17 -7.63 0.87
N LEU A 131 -2.68 -6.44 0.58
CA LEU A 131 -3.54 -6.18 -0.58
C LEU A 131 -2.82 -6.52 -1.91
N LEU A 132 -1.56 -6.09 -2.07
CA LEU A 132 -0.75 -6.38 -3.26
C LEU A 132 -0.40 -7.87 -3.42
N LYS A 133 -0.23 -8.59 -2.31
CA LYS A 133 0.12 -10.03 -2.32
C LYS A 133 -1.11 -10.95 -2.36
N GLY A 134 -2.27 -10.46 -1.94
CA GLY A 134 -3.54 -11.16 -1.91
C GLY A 134 -4.40 -10.77 -3.11
N ASP A 135 -5.37 -9.87 -2.88
CA ASP A 135 -6.44 -9.55 -3.84
C ASP A 135 -5.91 -8.96 -5.15
N LEU A 136 -4.86 -8.16 -5.09
CA LEU A 136 -4.26 -7.52 -6.26
C LEU A 136 -3.08 -8.30 -6.83
N ARG A 137 -2.86 -9.54 -6.41
CA ARG A 137 -1.82 -10.39 -6.98
C ARG A 137 -2.11 -10.67 -8.46
N GLY A 138 -1.05 -10.74 -9.26
CA GLY A 138 -1.10 -11.08 -10.67
C GLY A 138 -0.52 -9.98 -11.55
N VAL A 139 -0.54 -10.22 -12.86
CA VAL A 139 -0.08 -9.26 -13.88
C VAL A 139 -1.21 -8.91 -14.83
N LYS A 140 -1.00 -7.87 -15.63
CA LYS A 140 -1.90 -7.51 -16.73
C LYS A 140 -2.11 -8.72 -17.64
N GLY A 141 -3.36 -9.00 -17.99
CA GLY A 141 -3.76 -10.12 -18.84
C GLY A 141 -4.32 -11.32 -18.08
N ASP A 142 -3.99 -11.49 -16.79
CA ASP A 142 -4.34 -12.73 -16.06
C ASP A 142 -5.84 -12.96 -15.95
N LEU A 143 -6.62 -11.88 -15.78
CA LEU A 143 -8.09 -11.95 -15.67
C LEU A 143 -8.78 -11.89 -17.03
N LYS A 144 -8.19 -11.19 -18.01
CA LYS A 144 -8.77 -11.05 -19.35
C LYS A 144 -8.60 -12.31 -20.20
N ARG A 145 -7.48 -13.01 -20.09
CA ARG A 145 -7.19 -14.22 -20.90
C ARG A 145 -8.26 -15.32 -20.79
N PRO A 146 -8.73 -15.72 -19.59
CA PRO A 146 -9.80 -16.71 -19.48
C PRO A 146 -11.10 -16.26 -20.14
N PHE A 147 -11.43 -14.96 -20.00
CA PHE A 147 -12.60 -14.39 -20.65
C PHE A 147 -12.46 -14.39 -22.18
N ASP A 148 -11.33 -13.93 -22.73
CA ASP A 148 -11.10 -13.91 -24.17
C ASP A 148 -11.19 -15.32 -24.79
N LYS A 149 -10.75 -16.34 -24.04
CA LYS A 149 -10.90 -17.75 -24.45
C LYS A 149 -12.39 -18.15 -24.45
N ALA A 150 -13.09 -17.97 -23.34
CA ALA A 150 -14.49 -18.36 -23.21
C ALA A 150 -15.40 -17.62 -24.20
N SER A 151 -15.12 -16.33 -24.46
CA SER A 151 -15.83 -15.52 -25.44
C SER A 151 -15.65 -16.06 -26.86
N LYS A 152 -14.44 -16.50 -27.23
CA LYS A 152 -14.20 -17.11 -28.54
C LYS A 152 -14.90 -18.47 -28.66
N ASP A 153 -14.79 -19.31 -27.65
CA ASP A 153 -15.43 -20.62 -27.61
C ASP A 153 -16.97 -20.49 -27.69
N TYR A 154 -17.55 -19.43 -27.13
CA TYR A 154 -18.98 -19.13 -27.23
C TYR A 154 -19.41 -18.63 -28.62
N GLU A 155 -18.57 -17.86 -29.31
CA GLU A 155 -18.84 -17.34 -30.66
C GLU A 155 -18.58 -18.37 -31.78
N SER A 156 -17.98 -19.52 -31.44
CA SER A 156 -17.60 -20.61 -32.36
C SER A 156 -18.77 -21.55 -32.67
#